data_AF-B3QTT0-F1
#
_entry.id   AF-B3QTT0-F1
#
_cell.length_a   1.000
_cell.length_b   1.000
_cell.length_c   1.000
_cell.angle_alpha   90.00
_cell.angle_beta   90.00
_cell.angle_gamma   90.00
#
_symmetry.space_group_name_H-M   'P 1'
#
loop_
_entity.id
_entity.type
_entity.pdbx_description
1 polymer ?
#
loop_
_entity_poly.entity_id
_entity_poly.type
_entity_poly.pdbx_seq_one_letter_code
_entity_poly.pdbx_strand_id
1 'polypeptide(L)'
;MSATQQNSPRWERLVKVEEIETETYFIDAYCSPISSAELKENHLDEKPILYAFAVFDRENHYVLSYGLEIREAYRVNENDDDEPYIGYFLETFCPNSQFSCKNYKEVEPDFESVKNTIMAYILEYDAVNKMLAYDKELLSKQEKGLTQDSEQGFCESNHHNDKKVH
;
A
#
# COMPACT_ATOMS: atom_id res chain seq x y z
N MET A 1 2.37 -13.11 25.74
CA MET A 1 2.77 -11.70 25.52
C MET A 1 2.25 -11.34 24.15
N SER A 2 1.08 -10.71 24.11
CA SER A 2 0.39 -10.39 22.86
C SER A 2 1.01 -9.11 22.32
N ALA A 3 1.71 -9.19 21.20
CA ALA A 3 2.17 -8.01 20.49
C ALA A 3 0.93 -7.17 20.16
N THR A 4 0.81 -6.01 20.79
CA THR A 4 -0.20 -5.01 20.51
C THR A 4 -0.11 -4.64 19.03
N GLN A 5 -1.08 -5.10 18.25
CA GLN A 5 -1.42 -4.60 16.92
C GLN A 5 -1.85 -3.13 17.06
N GLN A 6 -0.90 -2.24 17.33
CA GLN A 6 -1.12 -0.79 17.30
C GLN A 6 -0.89 -0.30 15.87
N ASN A 7 -1.79 -0.67 14.95
CA ASN A 7 -1.93 0.11 13.73
C ASN A 7 -2.53 1.46 14.14
N SER A 8 -1.61 2.42 14.23
CA SER A 8 -1.66 3.76 14.80
C SER A 8 -2.92 4.61 14.51
N PRO A 9 -3.22 5.62 15.36
CA PRO A 9 -4.25 6.67 15.22
C PRO A 9 -4.40 7.36 13.85
N ARG A 10 -3.50 7.11 12.90
CA ARG A 10 -3.57 7.55 11.50
C ARG A 10 -4.69 6.87 10.69
N TRP A 11 -5.02 5.61 10.99
CA TRP A 11 -6.12 4.88 10.32
C TRP A 11 -7.48 5.22 10.93
N GLU A 12 -7.53 5.52 12.23
CA GLU A 12 -8.77 5.81 12.97
C GLU A 12 -9.48 7.09 12.49
N ARG A 13 -8.78 7.95 11.76
CA ARG A 13 -9.36 9.17 11.18
C ARG A 13 -10.08 8.91 9.85
N LEU A 14 -9.90 7.74 9.24
CA LEU A 14 -10.51 7.42 7.95
C LEU A 14 -11.99 7.05 8.11
N VAL A 15 -12.81 7.45 7.16
CA VAL A 15 -14.24 7.17 7.14
C VAL A 15 -14.51 6.06 6.13
N LYS A 16 -15.23 5.00 6.55
CA LYS A 16 -15.67 3.94 5.63
C LYS A 16 -16.66 4.55 4.63
N VAL A 17 -16.37 4.41 3.35
CA VAL A 17 -17.18 4.96 2.25
C VAL A 17 -17.86 3.88 1.43
N GLU A 18 -17.29 2.67 1.39
CA GLU A 18 -17.78 1.57 0.56
C GLU A 18 -17.42 0.22 1.18
N GLU A 19 -18.24 -0.79 0.91
CA GLU A 19 -17.97 -2.21 1.19
C GLU A 19 -18.11 -2.96 -0.13
N ILE A 20 -17.10 -3.77 -0.46
CA ILE A 20 -17.01 -4.51 -1.71
C ILE A 20 -16.97 -6.00 -1.36
N GLU A 21 -17.94 -6.75 -1.85
CA GLU A 21 -17.98 -8.20 -1.72
C GLU A 21 -17.47 -8.86 -3.01
N THR A 22 -16.56 -9.81 -2.86
CA THR A 22 -16.06 -10.68 -3.93
C THR A 22 -16.37 -12.13 -3.59
N GLU A 23 -16.11 -13.05 -4.52
CA GLU A 23 -16.30 -14.50 -4.25
C GLU A 23 -15.43 -15.00 -3.09
N THR A 24 -14.27 -14.38 -2.87
CA THR A 24 -13.24 -14.86 -1.91
C THR A 24 -13.03 -13.95 -0.71
N TYR A 25 -13.33 -12.66 -0.84
CA TYR A 25 -12.99 -11.63 0.16
C TYR A 25 -14.10 -10.61 0.35
N PHE A 26 -14.13 -10.01 1.54
CA PHE A 26 -14.80 -8.73 1.81
C PHE A 26 -13.75 -7.63 1.89
N ILE A 27 -14.05 -6.47 1.31
CA ILE A 27 -13.11 -5.34 1.28
C ILE A 27 -13.84 -4.10 1.75
N ASP A 28 -13.39 -3.54 2.88
CA ASP A 28 -13.86 -2.26 3.37
C ASP A 28 -12.96 -1.15 2.84
N ALA A 29 -13.56 -0.17 2.16
CA ALA A 29 -12.85 0.97 1.62
C ALA A 29 -13.12 2.24 2.44
N TYR A 30 -12.05 2.98 2.69
CA TYR A 30 -12.06 4.18 3.53
C TYR A 30 -11.37 5.34 2.83
N CYS A 31 -11.81 6.55 3.18
CA CYS A 31 -11.27 7.80 2.67
C CYS A 31 -10.94 8.75 3.82
N SER A 32 -9.90 9.56 3.66
CA SER A 32 -9.62 10.67 4.56
C SER A 32 -10.74 11.71 4.51
N PRO A 33 -11.28 12.15 5.66
CA PRO A 33 -12.20 13.28 5.71
C PRO A 33 -11.49 14.63 5.52
N ILE A 34 -10.16 14.65 5.64
CA ILE A 34 -9.31 15.82 5.42
C ILE A 34 -8.86 15.83 3.96
N SER A 35 -8.88 17.01 3.34
CA SER A 35 -8.44 17.17 1.96
C SER A 35 -6.95 16.88 1.79
N SER A 36 -6.55 16.35 0.63
CA SER A 36 -5.15 16.12 0.30
C SER A 36 -4.27 17.38 0.43
N ALA A 37 -4.78 18.55 0.04
CA ALA A 37 -4.05 19.82 0.18
C ALA A 37 -3.70 20.12 1.64
N GLU A 38 -4.68 19.99 2.54
CA GLU A 38 -4.50 20.23 3.97
C GLU A 38 -3.56 19.20 4.61
N LEU A 39 -3.65 17.93 4.19
CA LEU A 39 -2.73 16.87 4.61
C LEU A 39 -1.28 17.15 4.21
N LYS A 40 -1.06 17.66 2.99
CA LYS A 40 0.26 18.03 2.47
C LYS A 40 0.89 19.19 3.22
N GLU A 41 0.09 20.16 3.65
CA GLU A 41 0.60 21.34 4.33
C GLU A 41 0.90 21.09 5.82
N ASN A 42 0.13 20.22 6.49
CA ASN A 42 0.10 20.18 7.96
C ASN A 42 0.48 18.84 8.59
N HIS A 43 0.55 17.75 7.82
CA HIS A 43 0.58 16.39 8.39
C HIS A 43 1.60 15.44 7.76
N LEU A 44 2.50 15.91 6.87
CA LEU A 44 3.43 15.01 6.16
C LEU A 44 4.41 14.24 7.08
N ASP A 45 4.62 14.70 8.31
CA ASP A 45 5.43 14.04 9.33
C ASP A 45 4.86 12.67 9.74
N GLU A 46 3.53 12.48 9.69
CA GLU A 46 2.87 11.20 9.96
C GLU A 46 2.60 10.35 8.69
N LYS A 47 2.99 10.86 7.52
CA LYS A 47 2.81 10.25 6.18
C LYS A 47 1.35 9.97 5.78
N PRO A 48 0.37 10.88 5.94
CA PRO A 48 -1.07 10.61 6.05
C PRO A 48 -1.64 9.68 4.98
N ILE A 49 -2.67 8.90 5.32
CA ILE A 49 -3.36 8.01 4.36
C ILE A 49 -4.51 8.78 3.72
N LEU A 50 -4.53 8.81 2.39
CA LEU A 50 -5.64 9.38 1.65
C LEU A 50 -6.77 8.37 1.47
N TYR A 51 -6.44 7.13 1.08
CA TYR A 51 -7.38 6.03 0.87
C TYR A 51 -6.87 4.74 1.50
N ALA A 52 -7.76 3.92 2.02
CA ALA A 52 -7.44 2.64 2.64
C ALA A 52 -8.43 1.55 2.21
N PHE A 53 -7.94 0.32 2.11
CA PHE A 53 -8.73 -0.85 1.74
C PHE A 53 -8.35 -2.00 2.65
N ALA A 54 -9.22 -2.37 3.59
CA ALA A 54 -9.00 -3.50 4.49
C ALA A 54 -9.64 -4.75 3.90
N VAL A 55 -8.85 -5.80 3.74
CA VAL A 55 -9.27 -7.06 3.12
C VAL A 55 -9.50 -8.11 4.20
N PHE A 56 -10.65 -8.76 4.14
CA PHE A 56 -11.08 -9.81 5.04
C PHE A 56 -11.41 -11.08 4.26
N ASP A 57 -11.17 -12.24 4.85
CA ASP A 57 -11.62 -13.52 4.30
C ASP A 57 -13.13 -13.73 4.49
N ARG A 58 -13.67 -14.84 3.97
CA ARG A 58 -15.10 -15.19 4.12
C ARG A 58 -15.54 -15.46 5.55
N GLU A 59 -14.59 -15.73 6.45
CA GLU A 59 -14.84 -15.91 7.88
C GLU A 59 -14.72 -14.59 8.66
N ASN A 60 -14.54 -13.47 7.93
CA ASN A 60 -14.40 -12.12 8.46
C ASN A 60 -13.13 -11.91 9.30
N HIS A 61 -12.07 -12.68 9.02
CA HIS A 61 -10.75 -12.43 9.58
C HIS A 61 -10.01 -11.41 8.72
N TYR A 62 -9.35 -10.45 9.38
CA TYR A 62 -8.45 -9.53 8.70
C TYR A 62 -7.30 -10.29 8.05
N VAL A 63 -7.05 -9.98 6.78
CA VAL A 63 -6.00 -10.61 5.97
C VAL A 63 -4.83 -9.65 5.78
N LEU A 64 -5.09 -8.52 5.13
CA LEU A 64 -4.13 -7.45 4.89
C LEU A 64 -4.89 -6.15 4.61
N SER A 65 -4.17 -5.04 4.49
CA SER A 65 -4.74 -3.79 3.99
C SER A 65 -3.83 -3.12 2.98
N TYR A 66 -4.44 -2.34 2.10
CA TYR A 66 -3.74 -1.39 1.25
C TYR A 66 -3.99 0.03 1.76
N GLY A 67 -2.99 0.90 1.68
CA GLY A 67 -3.12 2.30 2.03
C GLY A 67 -2.35 3.19 1.05
N LEU A 68 -3.00 4.23 0.54
CA LEU A 68 -2.34 5.26 -0.26
C LEU A 68 -1.77 6.33 0.69
N GLU A 69 -0.47 6.24 0.98
CA GLU A 69 0.26 7.21 1.79
C GLU A 69 0.64 8.45 0.96
N ILE A 70 0.58 9.62 1.58
CA ILE A 70 1.22 10.84 1.09
C ILE A 70 2.51 11.04 1.87
N ARG A 71 3.65 11.14 1.18
CA ARG A 71 4.95 11.40 1.84
C ARG A 71 5.91 12.17 0.93
N GLU A 72 6.85 12.87 1.56
CA GLU A 72 8.01 13.40 0.87
C GLU A 72 8.93 12.24 0.42
N ALA A 73 9.44 12.34 -0.80
CA ALA A 73 10.42 11.43 -1.38
C ALA A 73 11.42 12.22 -2.21
N TYR A 74 12.52 11.56 -2.58
CA TYR A 74 13.61 12.19 -3.35
C TYR A 74 13.70 11.55 -4.73
N ARG A 75 14.04 12.36 -5.72
CA ARG A 75 14.40 11.92 -7.07
C ARG A 75 15.72 12.55 -7.48
N VAL A 76 16.48 11.85 -8.31
CA VAL A 76 17.68 12.40 -8.92
C VAL A 76 17.27 13.31 -10.08
N ASN A 77 17.71 14.57 -10.05
CA ASN A 77 17.46 15.54 -11.10
C ASN A 77 18.51 15.44 -12.23
N GLU A 78 18.42 16.30 -13.25
CA GLU A 78 19.34 16.30 -14.41
C GLU A 78 20.80 16.64 -14.04
N ASN A 79 21.04 17.17 -12.85
CA ASN A 79 22.37 17.53 -12.34
C ASN A 79 22.94 16.48 -11.37
N ASP A 80 22.32 15.29 -11.30
CA ASP A 80 22.64 14.23 -10.33
C ASP A 80 22.45 14.63 -8.85
N ASP A 81 21.65 15.66 -8.58
CA ASP A 81 21.29 16.07 -7.20
C ASP A 81 19.93 15.50 -6.79
N ASP A 82 19.79 15.21 -5.49
CA ASP A 82 18.51 14.80 -4.89
C ASP A 82 17.55 15.99 -4.77
N GLU A 83 16.40 15.89 -5.42
CA GLU A 83 15.31 16.85 -5.37
C GLU A 83 14.10 16.25 -4.61
N PRO A 84 13.58 16.93 -3.58
CA PRO A 84 12.39 16.48 -2.87
C PRO A 84 11.12 16.70 -3.70
N TYR A 85 10.19 15.75 -3.63
CA TYR A 85 8.83 15.87 -4.15
C TYR A 85 7.85 15.21 -3.20
N ILE A 86 6.58 15.62 -3.26
CA ILE A 86 5.50 14.94 -2.53
C ILE A 86 4.91 13.87 -3.44
N GLY A 87 4.99 12.61 -3.00
CA GLY A 87 4.49 11.46 -3.73
C GLY A 87 3.31 10.77 -3.07
N TYR A 88 2.55 10.02 -3.86
CA TYR A 88 1.48 9.13 -3.40
C TYR A 88 1.90 7.67 -3.58
N PHE A 89 1.97 6.94 -2.48
CA PHE A 89 2.53 5.59 -2.43
C PHE A 89 1.46 4.62 -1.95
N LEU A 90 1.03 3.73 -2.84
CA LEU A 90 0.17 2.62 -2.47
C LEU A 90 1.04 1.58 -1.80
N GLU A 91 0.81 1.35 -0.52
CA GLU A 91 1.52 0.40 0.33
C GLU A 91 0.56 -0.72 0.73
N THR A 92 1.07 -1.95 0.86
CA THR A 92 0.40 -3.07 1.49
C THR A 92 0.93 -3.24 2.90
N PHE A 93 0.02 -3.47 3.84
CA PHE A 93 0.28 -3.77 5.22
C PHE A 93 -0.21 -5.19 5.50
N CYS A 94 0.74 -6.09 5.73
CA CYS A 94 0.50 -7.44 6.22
C CYS A 94 0.71 -7.49 7.74
N PRO A 95 0.28 -8.56 8.43
CA PRO A 95 0.42 -8.64 9.88
C PRO A 95 1.85 -8.44 10.41
N ASN A 96 2.88 -8.84 9.67
CA ASN A 96 4.28 -8.79 10.13
C ASN A 96 5.21 -7.97 9.20
N SER A 97 4.68 -7.39 8.12
CA SER A 97 5.50 -6.72 7.10
C SER A 97 4.72 -5.65 6.32
N GLN A 98 5.47 -4.74 5.70
CA GLN A 98 4.96 -3.69 4.82
C GLN A 98 5.65 -3.77 3.46
N PHE A 99 4.91 -3.61 2.38
CA PHE A 99 5.41 -3.65 1.00
C PHE A 99 4.93 -2.45 0.20
N SER A 100 5.81 -1.83 -0.59
CA SER A 100 5.38 -0.79 -1.53
C SER A 100 4.82 -1.41 -2.80
N CYS A 101 3.62 -0.99 -3.20
CA CYS A 101 2.90 -1.55 -4.32
C CYS A 101 3.05 -0.74 -5.60
N LYS A 102 2.85 0.58 -5.48
CA LYS A 102 2.82 1.49 -6.62
C LYS A 102 3.12 2.91 -6.16
N ASN A 103 3.92 3.63 -6.94
CA ASN A 103 4.22 5.03 -6.73
C ASN A 103 3.57 5.87 -7.84
N TYR A 104 2.60 6.71 -7.49
CA TYR A 104 1.92 7.63 -8.42
C TYR A 104 2.68 8.95 -8.61
N LYS A 105 3.88 9.08 -8.00
CA LYS A 105 4.73 10.28 -8.01
C LYS A 105 3.90 11.51 -7.61
N GLU A 106 4.07 12.63 -8.30
CA GLU A 106 3.39 13.90 -8.01
C GLU A 106 1.92 13.96 -8.47
N VAL A 107 1.42 12.93 -9.14
CA VAL A 107 0.03 12.89 -9.61
C VAL A 107 -0.83 12.25 -8.55
N GLU A 108 -1.72 13.04 -7.94
CA GLU A 108 -2.75 12.52 -7.03
C GLU A 108 -3.70 11.61 -7.79
N PRO A 109 -3.77 10.30 -7.47
CA PRO A 109 -4.78 9.44 -8.06
C PRO A 109 -6.12 9.66 -7.38
N ASP A 110 -7.21 9.56 -8.13
CA ASP A 110 -8.55 9.54 -7.55
C ASP A 110 -8.87 8.18 -6.91
N PHE A 111 -9.89 8.18 -6.05
CA PHE A 111 -10.32 6.99 -5.30
C PHE A 111 -10.69 5.81 -6.21
N GLU A 112 -11.42 6.04 -7.30
CA GLU A 112 -11.87 4.98 -8.21
C GLU A 112 -10.69 4.33 -8.93
N SER A 113 -9.72 5.13 -9.37
CA SER A 113 -8.47 4.64 -9.97
C SER A 113 -7.66 3.75 -9.01
N VAL A 114 -7.59 4.12 -7.72
CA VAL A 114 -6.90 3.32 -6.70
C VAL A 114 -7.68 2.04 -6.39
N LYS A 115 -9.01 2.15 -6.21
CA LYS A 115 -9.90 1.00 -6.00
C LYS A 115 -9.75 -0.03 -7.11
N ASN A 116 -9.82 0.39 -8.38
CA ASN A 116 -9.67 -0.50 -9.53
C ASN A 116 -8.29 -1.18 -9.55
N THR A 117 -7.23 -0.46 -9.19
CA THR A 117 -5.88 -1.03 -9.09
C THR A 117 -5.82 -2.14 -8.03
N ILE A 118 -6.40 -1.91 -6.85
CA ILE A 118 -6.41 -2.88 -5.75
C ILE A 118 -7.28 -4.09 -6.09
N MET A 119 -8.45 -3.88 -6.69
CA MET A 119 -9.31 -4.97 -7.15
C MET A 119 -8.60 -5.86 -8.16
N ALA A 120 -7.86 -5.28 -9.10
CA ALA A 120 -7.03 -6.04 -10.02
C ALA A 120 -5.96 -6.85 -9.26
N TYR A 121 -5.23 -6.25 -8.31
CA TYR A 121 -4.26 -6.99 -7.49
C TYR A 121 -4.87 -8.17 -6.73
N ILE A 122 -6.03 -7.97 -6.10
CA ILE A 122 -6.70 -8.99 -5.31
C ILE A 122 -7.25 -10.11 -6.20
N LEU A 123 -7.99 -9.77 -7.26
CA LEU A 123 -8.72 -10.74 -8.07
C LEU A 123 -7.88 -11.38 -9.18
N GLU A 124 -7.05 -10.60 -9.87
CA GLU A 124 -6.35 -11.07 -11.07
C GLU A 124 -4.98 -11.66 -10.74
N TYR A 125 -4.29 -11.11 -9.75
CA TYR A 125 -2.90 -11.47 -9.45
C TYR A 125 -2.75 -12.44 -8.28
N ASP A 126 -3.85 -12.80 -7.61
CA ASP A 126 -3.85 -13.56 -6.35
C ASP A 126 -2.83 -12.96 -5.36
N ALA A 127 -2.74 -11.63 -5.32
CA ALA A 127 -1.69 -10.91 -4.60
C ALA A 127 -1.78 -11.18 -3.10
N VAL A 128 -3.00 -11.40 -2.58
CA VAL A 128 -3.25 -11.70 -1.18
C VAL A 128 -2.48 -12.95 -0.72
N ASN A 129 -2.64 -14.08 -1.41
CA ASN A 129 -1.95 -15.31 -1.02
C ASN A 129 -0.44 -15.19 -1.15
N LYS A 130 0.05 -14.52 -2.19
CA LYS A 130 1.50 -14.30 -2.40
C LYS A 130 2.11 -13.44 -1.31
N MET A 131 1.46 -12.34 -0.94
CA MET A 131 1.92 -11.44 0.11
C MET A 131 1.92 -12.11 1.48
N LEU A 132 0.87 -12.87 1.80
CA LEU A 132 0.81 -13.65 3.05
C LEU A 132 1.88 -14.75 3.11
N ALA A 133 2.18 -15.41 1.99
CA ALA A 133 3.25 -16.41 1.93
C ALA A 133 4.61 -15.75 2.21
N TYR A 134 4.87 -14.59 1.59
CA TYR A 134 6.10 -13.84 1.81
C TYR A 134 6.21 -13.32 3.26
N ASP A 135 5.13 -12.82 3.84
CA ASP A 135 5.07 -12.38 5.25
C ASP A 135 5.44 -13.52 6.21
N LYS A 136 4.92 -14.73 5.97
CA LYS A 136 5.26 -15.93 6.75
C LYS A 136 6.72 -16.34 6.58
N GLU A 137 7.24 -16.31 5.37
CA GLU A 137 8.66 -16.59 5.11
C GLU A 137 9.56 -15.60 5.85
N LEU A 138 9.21 -14.31 5.83
CA LEU A 138 9.96 -13.24 6.46
C LEU A 138 9.97 -13.40 7.99
N LEU A 139 8.83 -13.70 8.60
CA LEU A 139 8.73 -14.04 10.03
C LEU A 139 9.65 -15.22 10.38
N SER A 140 9.62 -16.29 9.58
CA SER A 140 10.43 -17.48 9.83
C SER A 140 11.94 -17.24 9.69
N LYS A 141 12.36 -16.26 8.89
CA LYS A 141 13.77 -15.83 8.77
C LYS A 141 14.21 -14.99 9.98
N GLN A 142 13.35 -14.09 10.45
CA GLN A 142 13.59 -13.29 11.65
C GLN A 142 13.74 -14.17 12.90
N GLU A 143 12.87 -15.18 13.07
CA GLU A 143 12.96 -16.15 14.17
C GLU A 143 14.26 -16.97 14.16
N LYS A 144 14.87 -17.14 12.98
CA LYS A 144 16.15 -17.84 12.79
C LYS A 144 17.37 -16.92 12.94
N GLY A 145 17.19 -15.64 13.22
CA GLY A 145 18.28 -14.67 13.36
C GLY A 145 19.03 -14.36 12.07
N LEU A 146 18.41 -14.63 10.91
CA LEU A 146 18.95 -14.30 9.60
C LEU A 146 18.42 -12.93 9.18
N THR A 147 19.23 -11.88 9.35
CA THR A 147 18.97 -10.55 8.77
C THR A 147 19.27 -10.56 7.28
N GLN A 148 18.37 -10.02 6.47
CA GLN A 148 18.70 -9.68 5.09
C GLN A 148 17.98 -8.44 4.58
N ASP A 149 18.68 -7.77 3.67
CA ASP A 149 18.47 -6.46 3.11
C ASP A 149 17.06 -6.25 2.52
N SER A 150 16.57 -5.02 2.67
CA SER A 150 15.32 -4.53 2.09
C SER A 150 15.39 -4.55 0.56
N GLU A 151 15.03 -5.67 -0.08
CA GLU A 151 14.83 -5.74 -1.53
C GLU A 151 13.44 -5.20 -1.91
N GLN A 152 13.44 -4.40 -2.97
CA GLN A 152 12.32 -3.66 -3.54
C GLN A 152 11.19 -4.58 -4.05
N GLY A 153 9.95 -4.21 -3.69
CA GLY A 153 8.78 -4.18 -4.59
C GLY A 153 8.36 -5.47 -5.31
N PHE A 154 7.63 -6.36 -4.63
CA PHE A 154 6.93 -7.49 -5.28
C PHE A 154 5.78 -7.07 -6.23
N CYS A 155 5.42 -5.78 -6.24
CA CYS A 155 4.28 -5.25 -6.99
C CYS A 155 4.65 -4.49 -8.25
N GLU A 156 5.91 -4.49 -8.68
CA GLU A 156 6.25 -4.03 -10.02
C GLU A 156 5.63 -4.99 -11.04
N SER A 157 4.42 -4.64 -11.50
CA SER A 157 3.85 -5.21 -12.71
C SER A 157 4.82 -4.91 -13.85
N ASN A 158 5.50 -5.97 -14.30
CA ASN A 158 6.36 -5.97 -15.47
C ASN A 158 5.75 -5.14 -16.61
N HIS A 159 6.41 -4.02 -16.93
CA HIS A 159 6.27 -3.39 -18.23
C HIS A 159 6.76 -4.36 -19.31
N HIS A 160 5.83 -4.97 -20.05
CA HIS A 160 6.01 -5.61 -21.36
C HIS A 160 4.68 -5.39 -22.10
N ASN A 161 4.56 -4.77 -23.28
CA ASN A 161 5.45 -4.63 -24.42
C ASN A 161 5.15 -3.28 -25.13
N ASP A 162 6.14 -2.40 -25.22
CA ASP A 162 6.25 -1.50 -26.37
C ASP A 162 7.32 -2.09 -27.30
N LYS A 163 6.92 -3.11 -28.08
CA LYS A 163 7.71 -3.52 -29.24
C LYS A 163 7.41 -2.55 -30.38
N LYS A 164 8.26 -1.52 -30.48
CA LYS A 164 8.66 -0.99 -31.78
C LYS A 164 9.14 -2.17 -32.64
N VAL A 165 8.45 -2.43 -33.73
CA VAL A 165 9.01 -3.12 -34.89
C VAL A 165 8.81 -2.20 -36.08
N HIS A 166 9.96 -1.91 -36.70
CA HIS A 166 10.28 -1.12 -37.89
C HIS A 166 9.17 -0.62 -38.81
#